data_AF-A0A1Q5MCG4-F1
#
_entry.id   AF-A0A1Q5MCG4-F1
#
_cell.length_a   1.000
_cell.length_b   1.000
_cell.length_c   1.000
_cell.angle_alpha   90.00
_cell.angle_beta   90.00
_cell.angle_gamma   90.00
#
_symmetry.space_group_name_H-M   'P 1'
#
loop_
_entity.id
_entity.type
_entity.pdbx_description
1 polymer ?
#
loop_
_entity_poly.entity_id
_entity_poly.type
_entity_poly.pdbx_seq_one_letter_code
_entity_poly.pdbx_strand_id
1 'polypeptide(L)'
;MWRVLLQSRRGSLVQDRFPDLVAAAAEQLPDGLIVDGELVVWDAGAGPLSFVALQRRAAARSRAAPTLAATLPAFFIAFDILQQDGTERLNLALDLASAITVGAYAPVSVVRCVSRPHPSE
;
A
#
# COMPACT_ATOMS: atom_id res chain seq x y z
N MET A 1 12.39 -13.44 8.27
CA MET A 1 11.36 -12.40 8.49
C MET A 1 11.11 -11.71 7.17
N TRP A 2 9.86 -11.73 6.72
CA TRP A 2 9.39 -11.09 5.50
C TRP A 2 9.23 -9.58 5.71
N ARG A 3 9.03 -8.82 4.63
CA ARG A 3 8.87 -7.36 4.69
C ARG A 3 7.79 -6.91 3.72
N VAL A 4 6.98 -5.95 4.13
CA VAL A 4 6.07 -5.25 3.24
C VAL A 4 6.84 -4.23 2.41
N LEU A 5 6.61 -4.18 1.10
CA LEU A 5 7.07 -3.12 0.23
C LEU A 5 5.86 -2.39 -0.37
N LEU A 6 5.99 -1.08 -0.51
CA LEU A 6 5.03 -0.24 -1.23
C LEU A 6 5.78 0.42 -2.38
N GLN A 7 5.26 0.30 -3.60
CA GLN A 7 5.93 0.78 -4.79
C GLN A 7 5.01 1.67 -5.61
N SER A 8 5.36 2.94 -5.77
CA SER A 8 4.57 3.83 -6.63
C SER A 8 4.48 3.30 -8.06
N ARG A 9 3.48 3.77 -8.83
CA ARG A 9 3.35 3.47 -10.27
C ARG A 9 4.62 3.75 -11.09
N ARG A 10 5.50 4.64 -10.60
CA ARG A 10 6.79 4.96 -11.24
C ARG A 10 7.95 4.07 -10.77
N GLY A 11 7.67 3.00 -10.03
CA GLY A 11 8.65 2.04 -9.53
C GLY A 11 9.36 2.46 -8.24
N SER A 12 9.05 3.62 -7.65
CA SER A 12 9.74 4.11 -6.45
C SER A 12 9.22 3.45 -5.18
N LEU A 13 10.13 3.00 -4.32
CA LEU A 13 9.78 2.47 -3.00
C LEU A 13 9.36 3.60 -2.04
N VAL A 14 8.20 3.45 -1.41
CA VAL A 14 7.58 4.50 -0.58
C VAL A 14 7.17 4.04 0.81
N GLN A 15 7.45 2.79 1.20
CA GLN A 15 7.04 2.23 2.50
C GLN A 15 7.47 3.08 3.71
N ASP A 16 8.63 3.72 3.67
CA ASP A 16 9.14 4.56 4.78
C ASP A 16 8.29 5.81 5.04
N ARG A 17 7.45 6.20 4.07
CA ARG A 17 6.56 7.36 4.13
C ARG A 17 5.17 6.98 4.65
N PHE A 18 4.81 5.70 4.56
CA PHE A 18 3.49 5.17 4.89
C PHE A 18 3.59 4.02 5.92
N PRO A 19 4.11 4.29 7.13
CA PRO A 19 4.35 3.26 8.14
C PRO A 19 3.06 2.60 8.67
N ASP A 20 1.95 3.32 8.66
CA ASP A 20 0.58 2.84 8.91
C ASP A 20 0.15 1.76 7.93
N LEU A 21 0.36 1.96 6.62
CA LEU A 21 0.05 0.95 5.61
C LEU A 21 0.95 -0.28 5.73
N VAL A 22 2.23 -0.07 6.02
CA VAL A 22 3.19 -1.16 6.27
C VAL A 22 2.73 -2.02 7.44
N ALA A 23 2.35 -1.40 8.55
CA ALA A 23 1.86 -2.12 9.73
C ALA A 23 0.56 -2.88 9.43
N ALA A 24 -0.42 -2.23 8.80
CA ALA A 24 -1.69 -2.87 8.45
C ALA A 24 -1.50 -4.05 7.49
N ALA A 25 -0.70 -3.88 6.44
CA ALA A 25 -0.38 -4.95 5.51
C ALA A 25 0.37 -6.10 6.20
N ALA A 26 1.27 -5.79 7.14
CA ALA A 26 2.01 -6.80 7.88
C ALA A 26 1.12 -7.63 8.84
N GLU A 27 -0.01 -7.07 9.26
CA GLU A 27 -0.96 -7.77 10.13
C GLU A 27 -2.01 -8.57 9.33
N GLN A 28 -2.44 -8.03 8.19
CA GLN A 28 -3.64 -8.52 7.50
C GLN A 28 -3.36 -9.35 6.25
N LEU A 29 -2.20 -9.18 5.61
CA LEU A 29 -1.92 -9.83 4.33
C LEU A 29 -1.05 -11.09 4.50
N PRO A 30 -1.36 -12.17 3.77
CA PRO A 30 -0.52 -13.36 3.73
C PRO A 30 0.81 -13.07 3.03
N ASP A 31 1.83 -13.87 3.35
CA ASP A 31 3.12 -13.81 2.66
C ASP A 31 2.98 -14.18 1.17
N GLY A 32 3.86 -13.64 0.33
CA GLY A 32 3.86 -13.93 -1.11
C GLY A 32 2.72 -13.30 -1.93
N LEU A 33 1.88 -12.47 -1.32
CA LEU A 33 0.83 -11.71 -2.01
C LEU A 33 1.40 -10.45 -2.70
N ILE A 34 0.96 -10.20 -3.93
CA ILE A 34 1.19 -8.95 -4.67
C ILE A 34 -0.16 -8.42 -5.13
N VAL A 35 -0.48 -7.18 -4.79
CA VAL A 35 -1.74 -6.52 -5.11
C VAL A 35 -1.52 -5.20 -5.82
N ASP A 36 -2.34 -4.90 -6.82
CA ASP A 36 -2.40 -3.56 -7.39
C ASP A 36 -3.57 -2.79 -6.78
N GLY A 37 -3.44 -1.47 -6.69
CA GLY A 37 -4.43 -0.67 -5.97
C GLY A 37 -4.21 0.82 -5.98
N GLU A 38 -4.90 1.48 -5.06
CA GLU A 38 -4.95 2.92 -4.88
C GLU A 38 -4.55 3.30 -3.47
N LEU A 39 -3.66 4.28 -3.33
CA LEU A 39 -3.33 4.85 -2.03
C LEU A 39 -4.06 6.18 -1.88
N VAL A 40 -4.87 6.28 -0.83
CA VAL A 40 -5.64 7.48 -0.52
C VAL A 40 -5.31 7.97 0.88
N VAL A 41 -5.53 9.25 1.15
CA VAL A 41 -5.31 9.84 2.47
C VAL A 41 -6.60 10.51 2.92
N TRP A 42 -6.98 10.24 4.16
CA TRP A 42 -8.10 10.92 4.80
C TRP A 42 -7.60 12.20 5.48
N ASP A 43 -8.26 13.32 5.20
CA ASP A 43 -8.03 14.58 5.87
C ASP A 43 -9.33 15.04 6.54
N ALA A 44 -9.32 15.20 7.86
CA ALA A 44 -10.53 15.60 8.60
C ALA A 44 -11.08 16.97 8.16
N GLY A 45 -10.24 17.85 7.62
CA GLY A 45 -10.64 19.19 7.16
C GLY A 45 -11.07 19.25 5.69
N ALA A 46 -10.56 18.35 4.84
CA ALA A 46 -10.86 18.33 3.40
C ALA A 46 -11.77 17.16 2.97
N GLY A 47 -12.03 16.21 3.86
CA GLY A 47 -12.78 15.00 3.59
C GLY A 47 -11.89 13.80 3.23
N PRO A 48 -12.50 12.65 2.93
CA PRO A 48 -11.75 11.50 2.43
C PRO A 48 -11.08 11.88 1.10
N LEU A 49 -9.93 11.26 0.79
CA LEU A 49 -9.25 11.35 -0.51
C LEU A 49 -8.56 12.69 -0.81
N SER A 50 -7.98 13.32 0.21
CA SER A 50 -7.24 14.57 0.01
C SER A 50 -5.95 14.33 -0.78
N PHE A 51 -5.93 14.72 -2.06
CA PHE A 51 -4.73 14.65 -2.90
C PHE A 51 -3.59 15.52 -2.38
N VAL A 52 -3.92 16.64 -1.72
CA VAL A 52 -2.94 17.51 -1.06
C VAL A 52 -2.31 16.80 0.14
N ALA A 53 -3.12 16.13 0.96
CA ALA A 53 -2.62 15.35 2.10
C ALA A 53 -1.78 14.15 1.63
N LEU A 54 -2.17 13.49 0.54
CA LEU A 54 -1.40 12.43 -0.10
C LEU A 54 -0.01 12.93 -0.54
N GLN A 55 0.06 14.05 -1.25
CA GLN A 55 1.34 14.64 -1.65
C GLN A 55 2.20 15.01 -0.44
N ARG A 56 1.59 15.55 0.62
CA ARG A 56 2.28 15.89 1.87
C ARG A 56 2.89 14.66 2.54
N ARG A 57 2.16 13.54 2.55
CA ARG A 57 2.66 12.24 3.06
C ARG A 57 3.78 11.70 2.18
N ALA A 58 3.62 11.74 0.85
CA ALA A 58 4.62 11.28 -0.10
C ALA A 58 5.93 12.11 -0.07
N ALA A 59 5.86 13.39 0.27
CA ALA A 59 7.02 14.26 0.44
C ALA A 59 7.66 14.18 1.85
N ALA A 60 7.03 13.48 2.79
CA ALA A 60 7.51 13.41 4.17
C ALA A 60 8.87 12.72 4.24
N ARG A 61 9.77 13.28 5.06
CA ARG A 61 10.99 12.60 5.48
C ARG A 61 10.63 11.52 6.50
N SER A 62 11.41 10.44 6.56
CA SER A 62 11.11 9.26 7.40
C SER A 62 10.86 9.60 8.87
N ARG A 63 11.52 10.62 9.43
CA ARG A 63 11.29 11.07 10.82
C ARG A 63 9.91 11.69 11.06
N ALA A 64 9.32 12.35 10.06
CA ALA A 64 8.02 12.99 10.16
C ALA A 64 6.86 12.06 9.76
N ALA A 65 7.17 10.93 9.11
CA ALA A 65 6.16 10.00 8.59
C ALA A 65 5.23 9.43 9.69
N PRO A 66 5.70 9.02 10.89
CA PRO A 66 4.81 8.52 11.93
C PRO A 66 3.82 9.57 12.44
N THR A 67 4.30 10.80 12.67
CA THR A 67 3.44 11.91 13.11
C THR A 67 2.40 12.26 12.05
N LEU A 68 2.82 12.32 10.78
CA LEU A 68 1.88 12.58 9.68
C LEU A 68 0.88 11.44 9.49
N ALA A 69 1.27 10.18 9.70
CA ALA A 69 0.36 9.03 9.63
C ALA A 69 -0.77 9.14 10.67
N ALA A 70 -0.44 9.57 11.90
CA ALA A 70 -1.43 9.74 12.95
C ALA A 70 -2.45 10.85 12.63
N THR A 71 -2.03 11.92 11.96
CA THR A 71 -2.91 13.07 11.63
C THR A 71 -3.60 12.96 10.28
N LEU A 72 -2.99 12.25 9.33
CA LEU A 72 -3.40 12.10 7.94
C LEU A 72 -3.29 10.61 7.56
N PRO A 73 -4.19 9.76 8.11
CA PRO A 73 -4.11 8.33 7.92
C PRO A 73 -4.27 7.97 6.44
N ALA A 74 -3.42 7.06 5.98
CA ALA A 74 -3.47 6.53 4.63
C ALA A 74 -4.27 5.22 4.59
N PHE A 75 -4.93 4.98 3.46
CA PHE A 75 -5.67 3.76 3.16
C PHE A 75 -5.21 3.23 1.81
N PHE A 76 -5.30 1.91 1.66
CA PHE A 76 -5.00 1.23 0.42
C PHE A 76 -6.22 0.47 -0.08
N ILE A 77 -6.63 0.74 -1.32
CA ILE A 77 -7.78 0.12 -1.97
C ILE A 77 -7.23 -0.80 -3.05
N ALA A 78 -7.20 -2.10 -2.78
CA ALA A 78 -6.76 -3.09 -3.76
C ALA A 78 -7.84 -3.33 -4.83
N PHE A 79 -7.44 -3.35 -6.10
CA PHE A 79 -8.32 -3.67 -7.23
C PHE A 79 -7.83 -4.82 -8.11
N ASP A 80 -6.60 -5.30 -7.92
CA ASP A 80 -6.07 -6.49 -8.60
C ASP A 80 -5.16 -7.33 -7.67
N ILE A 81 -5.13 -8.66 -7.86
CA ILE A 81 -4.11 -9.54 -7.29
C ILE A 81 -3.20 -9.98 -8.44
N LEU A 82 -1.96 -9.50 -8.39
CA LEU A 82 -0.97 -9.83 -9.41
C LEU A 82 -0.28 -11.16 -9.13
N GLN A 83 -0.17 -11.54 -7.86
CA GLN A 83 0.46 -12.81 -7.45
C GLN A 83 -0.11 -13.28 -6.11
N GLN A 84 -0.30 -14.59 -5.99
CA GLN A 84 -0.60 -15.24 -4.72
C GLN A 84 0.17 -16.56 -4.62
N ASP A 85 0.78 -16.84 -3.47
CA ASP A 85 1.51 -18.08 -3.20
C ASP A 85 2.60 -18.37 -4.27
N GLY A 86 3.29 -17.33 -4.73
CA GLY A 86 4.32 -17.43 -5.77
C GLY A 86 3.79 -17.66 -7.19
N THR A 87 2.48 -17.75 -7.37
CA THR A 87 1.83 -17.94 -8.67
C THR A 87 1.32 -16.61 -9.19
N GLU A 88 1.73 -16.24 -10.41
CA GLU A 88 1.24 -15.05 -11.11
C GLU A 88 -0.24 -15.19 -11.47
N ARG A 89 -1.02 -14.13 -11.26
CA ARG A 89 -2.48 -14.09 -11.38
C ARG A 89 -2.96 -13.04 -12.40
N LEU A 90 -2.06 -12.54 -13.26
CA LEU A 90 -2.39 -11.61 -14.33
C LEU A 90 -3.59 -12.12 -15.15
N ASN A 91 -4.66 -11.31 -15.22
CA ASN A 91 -5.95 -11.55 -15.90
C ASN A 91 -7.12 -12.15 -15.08
N LEU A 92 -7.06 -12.18 -13.74
CA LEU A 92 -8.25 -12.39 -12.91
C LEU A 92 -8.71 -11.05 -12.32
N ALA A 93 -9.76 -10.46 -12.90
CA ALA A 93 -10.48 -9.37 -12.25
C ALA A 93 -10.88 -9.82 -10.83
N LEU A 94 -10.61 -8.99 -9.81
CA LEU A 94 -11.00 -9.31 -8.44
C LEU A 94 -12.51 -9.58 -8.37
N ASP A 95 -12.88 -10.74 -7.86
CA ASP A 95 -14.20 -10.94 -7.26
C ASP A 95 -14.20 -10.13 -5.95
N LEU A 96 -14.90 -8.99 -5.95
CA LEU A 96 -14.89 -7.96 -4.91
C LEU A 96 -15.61 -8.38 -3.62
N ALA A 97 -15.48 -9.64 -3.18
CA ALA A 97 -16.12 -10.14 -1.97
C ALA A 97 -15.53 -9.57 -0.66
N SER A 98 -14.57 -8.64 -0.71
CA SER A 98 -14.00 -7.98 0.49
C SER A 98 -13.62 -6.51 0.30
N ALA A 99 -14.18 -5.83 -0.71
CA ALA A 99 -13.88 -4.42 -0.96
C ALA A 99 -14.55 -3.49 0.06
N ILE A 100 -13.75 -2.84 0.91
CA ILE A 100 -14.19 -1.63 1.62
C ILE A 100 -14.26 -0.50 0.59
N THR A 101 -15.47 -0.15 0.15
CA THR A 101 -15.72 0.93 -0.82
C THR A 101 -15.82 2.28 -0.13
N VAL A 102 -14.96 3.24 -0.50
CA VAL A 102 -15.26 4.69 -0.52
C VAL A 102 -14.52 5.30 -1.72
N GLY A 103 -15.19 6.16 -2.50
CA GLY A 103 -14.85 6.54 -3.88
C GLY A 103 -13.54 7.31 -4.14
N ALA A 104 -13.35 7.74 -5.39
CA ALA A 104 -12.39 8.67 -6.03
C ALA A 104 -10.84 8.55 -5.85
N TYR A 105 -10.14 8.83 -6.96
CA TYR A 105 -8.90 8.19 -7.47
C TYR A 105 -7.57 8.97 -7.27
N ALA A 106 -6.45 8.26 -7.02
CA ALA A 106 -5.06 8.56 -7.42
C ALA A 106 -4.13 7.29 -7.46
N PRO A 107 -3.57 6.86 -8.62
CA PRO A 107 -2.98 5.51 -8.80
C PRO A 107 -1.68 5.26 -8.03
N VAL A 108 -1.68 4.23 -7.18
CA VAL A 108 -0.48 3.75 -6.45
C VAL A 108 -0.49 2.23 -6.34
N SER A 109 0.36 1.54 -7.09
CA SER A 109 0.54 0.09 -6.94
C SER A 109 1.09 -0.31 -5.56
N VAL A 110 0.75 -1.48 -5.03
CA VAL A 110 1.39 -2.04 -3.82
C VAL A 110 2.16 -3.29 -4.19
N VAL A 111 3.40 -3.09 -4.60
CA VAL A 111 4.25 -4.19 -5.04
C VAL A 111 5.09 -4.74 -3.89
N ARG A 112 4.69 -5.96 -3.49
CA ARG A 112 5.52 -7.15 -3.18
C ARG A 112 6.14 -7.31 -1.79
N CYS A 113 5.73 -8.40 -1.13
CA CYS A 113 6.51 -9.06 -0.10
C CYS A 113 7.65 -9.85 -0.75
N VAL A 114 8.92 -9.52 -0.46
CA VAL A 114 10.07 -10.33 -0.90
C VAL A 114 10.57 -11.09 0.33
N SER A 115 10.35 -12.41 0.36
CA SER A 115 11.11 -13.28 1.26
C SER A 115 12.60 -13.03 1.01
N ARG A 116 13.42 -12.90 2.06
CA ARG A 116 14.88 -12.97 1.86
C ARG A 116 15.18 -14.23 1.04
N PRO A 117 16.12 -14.23 0.08
CA PRO A 117 16.67 -15.50 -0.36
C PRO A 117 17.13 -16.26 0.89
N HIS A 118 16.73 -17.52 0.98
CA HIS A 118 17.32 -18.44 1.95
C HIS A 118 18.85 -18.34 1.77
N PRO A 119 19.66 -18.12 2.82
CA PRO A 119 21.11 -18.14 2.65
C PRO A 119 21.47 -19.57 2.24
N SER A 120 21.67 -19.79 0.95
CA SER A 120 22.43 -20.93 0.46
C SER A 120 23.90 -20.58 0.64
N GLU A 121 24.45 -20.98 1.78
CA GLU A 121 25.79 -21.56 1.98
C GLU A 121 25.97 -21.97 3.44
#